data_AF-A0A2I0J2A5-F1
#
_entry.id   AF-A0A2I0J2A5-F1
#
_cell.length_a   1.000
_cell.length_b   1.000
_cell.length_c   1.000
_cell.angle_alpha   90.00
_cell.angle_beta   90.00
_cell.angle_gamma   90.00
#
_symmetry.space_group_name_H-M   'P 1'
#
loop_
_entity.id
_entity.type
_entity.pdbx_description
1 polymer ?
#
loop_
_entity_poly.entity_id
_entity_poly.type
_entity_poly.pdbx_seq_one_letter_code
_entity_poly.pdbx_strand_id
1 'polypeptide(L)'
;MKLHQTQLERHENSLFRHENDKLRAENVSLRDAMRNLICTNCGCPAIIGEISLEEQHLRIENACLKDELDKFLGRLITSIGGPIPPQVPNYSLGGPIPR
;
A
#
# COMPACT_ATOMS: atom_id res chain seq x y z
N MET A 1 -0.27 -53.02 18.20
CA MET A 1 -0.69 -51.65 18.58
C MET A 1 0.19 -50.54 18.03
N LYS A 2 1.52 -50.53 18.27
CA LYS A 2 2.41 -49.41 17.83
C LYS A 2 2.36 -49.09 16.33
N LEU A 3 2.24 -50.09 15.45
CA LEU A 3 2.18 -49.86 13.99
C LEU A 3 0.91 -49.09 13.56
N HIS A 4 -0.24 -49.39 14.17
CA HIS A 4 -1.50 -48.71 13.86
C HIS A 4 -1.46 -47.25 14.30
N GLN A 5 -0.90 -46.99 15.49
CA GLN A 5 -0.67 -45.64 16.01
C GLN A 5 0.21 -44.81 15.05
N THR A 6 1.32 -45.38 14.55
CA THR A 6 2.21 -44.69 13.60
C THR A 6 1.52 -44.36 12.26
N GLN A 7 0.58 -45.20 11.80
CA GLN A 7 -0.15 -44.92 10.56
C GLN A 7 -1.19 -43.80 10.75
N LEU A 8 -1.86 -43.75 11.90
CA LEU A 8 -2.77 -42.66 12.25
C LEU A 8 -2.02 -41.33 12.35
N GLU A 9 -0.90 -41.30 13.07
CA GLU A 9 -0.07 -40.10 13.21
C GLU A 9 0.43 -39.58 11.85
N ARG A 10 0.82 -40.48 10.93
CA ARG A 10 1.22 -40.08 9.57
C ARG A 10 0.07 -39.46 8.80
N HIS A 11 -1.13 -40.03 8.91
CA HIS A 11 -2.32 -39.52 8.24
C HIS A 11 -2.71 -38.14 8.79
N GLU A 12 -2.80 -38.00 10.11
CA GLU A 12 -3.09 -36.73 10.78
C GLU A 12 -2.06 -35.66 10.44
N ASN A 13 -0.77 -36.01 10.45
CA ASN A 13 0.29 -35.07 10.09
C ASN A 13 0.24 -34.67 8.61
N SER A 14 -0.25 -35.55 7.72
CA SER A 14 -0.52 -35.20 6.32
C SER A 14 -1.67 -34.20 6.19
N LEU A 15 -2.75 -34.37 6.97
CA LEU A 15 -3.88 -33.45 6.99
C LEU A 15 -3.46 -32.08 7.52
N PHE A 16 -2.69 -32.04 8.62
CA PHE A 16 -2.19 -30.78 9.17
C PHE A 16 -1.27 -30.04 8.22
N ARG A 17 -0.40 -30.75 7.48
CA ARG A 17 0.41 -30.14 6.42
C ARG A 17 -0.44 -29.52 5.33
N HIS A 18 -1.45 -30.26 4.86
CA HIS A 18 -2.36 -29.78 3.82
C HIS A 18 -3.10 -28.50 4.26
N GLU A 19 -3.63 -28.47 5.48
CA GLU A 19 -4.30 -27.27 6.01
C GLU A 19 -3.30 -26.12 6.21
N ASN A 20 -2.06 -26.40 6.64
CA ASN A 20 -1.04 -25.38 6.76
C ASN A 20 -0.69 -24.75 5.41
N ASP A 21 -0.54 -25.56 4.37
CA ASP A 21 -0.24 -25.09 3.02
C ASP A 21 -1.39 -24.26 2.45
N LYS A 22 -2.64 -24.68 2.69
CA LYS A 22 -3.84 -23.92 2.34
C LYS A 22 -3.87 -22.57 3.06
N LEU A 23 -3.67 -22.54 4.38
CA LEU A 23 -3.61 -21.30 5.17
C LEU A 23 -2.48 -20.38 4.70
N ARG A 24 -1.31 -20.93 4.31
CA ARG A 24 -0.21 -20.16 3.74
C ARG A 24 -0.58 -19.54 2.40
N ALA A 25 -1.25 -20.29 1.52
CA ALA A 25 -1.72 -19.79 0.23
C ALA A 25 -2.74 -18.66 0.41
N GLU A 26 -3.71 -18.83 1.33
CA GLU A 26 -4.68 -17.80 1.68
C GLU A 26 -3.99 -16.55 2.27
N ASN A 27 -3.00 -16.73 3.15
CA ASN A 27 -2.25 -15.62 3.74
C ASN A 27 -1.50 -14.80 2.67
N VAL A 28 -0.88 -15.47 1.70
CA VAL A 28 -0.20 -14.80 0.58
C VAL A 28 -1.21 -14.02 -0.27
N SER A 29 -2.34 -14.64 -0.62
CA SER A 29 -3.40 -14.01 -1.41
C SER A 29 -3.95 -12.75 -0.72
N LEU A 30 -4.23 -12.82 0.58
CA LEU A 30 -4.69 -11.68 1.37
C LEU A 30 -3.65 -10.56 1.43
N ARG A 31 -2.38 -10.89 1.69
CA ARG A 31 -1.29 -9.92 1.70
C ARG A 31 -1.14 -9.20 0.36
N ASP A 32 -1.32 -9.92 -0.75
CA ASP A 32 -1.23 -9.34 -2.10
C ASP A 32 -2.41 -8.41 -2.40
N ALA A 33 -3.63 -8.84 -2.06
CA ALA A 33 -4.84 -8.02 -2.17
C ALA A 33 -4.74 -6.72 -1.35
N MET A 34 -4.14 -6.80 -0.15
CA MET A 34 -3.95 -5.65 0.74
C MET A 34 -2.90 -4.66 0.23
N ARG A 35 -1.96 -5.08 -0.62
CA ARG A 35 -0.82 -4.26 -1.07
C ARG A 35 -1.22 -3.08 -1.97
N ASN A 36 -2.36 -3.19 -2.64
CA ASN A 36 -2.83 -2.23 -3.64
C ASN A 36 -4.09 -1.47 -3.20
N LEU A 37 -4.43 -1.52 -1.90
CA LEU A 37 -5.53 -0.74 -1.38
C LEU A 37 -5.19 0.75 -1.50
N ILE A 38 -6.15 1.56 -1.95
CA ILE A 38 -6.02 3.01 -2.05
C ILE A 38 -7.09 3.64 -1.17
N CYS A 39 -6.69 4.62 -0.37
CA CYS A 39 -7.58 5.45 0.43
C CYS A 39 -8.56 6.21 -0.48
N THR A 40 -9.86 5.95 -0.37
CA THR A 40 -10.88 6.61 -1.22
C THR A 40 -11.00 8.10 -0.97
N ASN A 41 -10.63 8.58 0.23
CA ASN A 41 -10.69 9.99 0.58
C ASN A 41 -9.43 10.77 0.18
N CYS A 42 -8.27 10.11 0.12
CA CYS A 42 -6.97 10.76 -0.02
C CYS A 42 -6.17 10.31 -1.25
N GLY A 43 -6.58 9.27 -1.96
CA GLY A 43 -5.90 8.75 -3.15
C GLY A 43 -4.53 8.11 -2.88
N CYS A 44 -4.06 8.11 -1.64
CA CYS A 44 -2.79 7.51 -1.26
C CYS A 44 -2.89 5.98 -1.17
N PRO A 45 -1.84 5.24 -1.56
CA PRO A 45 -1.72 3.82 -1.25
C PRO A 45 -1.88 3.59 0.26
N ALA A 46 -2.81 2.73 0.64
CA ALA A 46 -2.96 2.25 1.99
C ALA A 46 -1.77 1.33 2.28
N ILE A 47 -0.77 1.87 2.96
CA ILE A 47 0.36 1.07 3.40
C ILE A 47 -0.05 0.42 4.71
N ILE A 48 -0.33 -0.89 4.65
CA ILE A 48 -0.63 -1.70 5.83
C ILE A 48 0.70 -2.30 6.32
N GLY A 49 1.25 -1.69 7.37
CA GLY A 49 2.48 -2.04 8.08
C GLY A 49 2.65 -1.11 9.28
N GLU A 50 3.66 -1.32 10.15
CA GLU A 50 3.97 -0.40 11.25
C GLU A 50 4.51 0.93 10.69
N ILE A 51 3.62 1.77 10.18
CA ILE A 51 3.87 3.20 10.06
C ILE A 51 3.45 3.79 11.40
N SER A 52 4.30 4.62 11.99
CA SER A 52 3.89 5.36 13.18
C SER A 52 2.66 6.21 12.82
N LEU A 53 1.70 6.31 13.74
CA LEU A 53 0.50 7.12 13.53
C LEU A 53 0.87 8.57 13.12
N GLU A 54 1.99 9.07 13.65
CA GLU A 54 2.60 10.34 13.28
C GLU A 54 2.94 10.45 11.79
N GLU A 55 3.60 9.44 11.22
CA GLU A 55 3.98 9.46 9.81
C GLU A 55 2.77 9.28 8.89
N GLN A 56 1.75 8.54 9.32
CA GLN A 56 0.48 8.49 8.60
C GLN A 56 -0.19 9.87 8.56
N HIS A 57 -0.26 10.57 9.69
CA HIS A 57 -0.83 11.92 9.77
C HIS A 57 -0.09 12.92 8.87
N LEU A 58 1.24 12.92 8.89
CA LEU A 58 2.05 13.81 8.04
C LEU A 58 1.82 13.60 6.54
N ARG A 59 1.60 12.35 6.11
CA ARG A 59 1.30 12.04 4.71
C ARG A 59 -0.08 12.55 4.28
N ILE A 60 -1.07 12.42 5.16
CA ILE A 60 -2.43 12.93 4.92
C ILE A 60 -2.38 14.47 4.85
N GLU A 61 -1.73 15.12 5.82
CA GLU A 61 -1.61 16.57 5.86
C GLU A 61 -0.90 17.11 4.60
N ASN A 62 0.21 16.49 4.18
CA ASN A 62 0.90 16.87 2.94
C ASN A 62 0.00 16.74 1.70
N ALA A 63 -0.84 15.71 1.62
CA ALA A 63 -1.76 15.54 0.50
C ALA A 63 -2.83 16.65 0.49
N CYS A 64 -3.41 16.97 1.65
CA CYS A 64 -4.37 18.07 1.79
C CYS A 64 -3.75 19.42 1.46
N LEU A 65 -2.54 19.71 1.95
CA LEU A 65 -1.82 20.96 1.67
C LEU A 65 -1.50 21.12 0.18
N LYS A 66 -1.15 20.03 -0.52
CA LYS A 66 -0.95 20.04 -1.98
C LYS A 66 -2.23 20.39 -2.74
N ASP A 67 -3.37 19.81 -2.35
CA ASP A 67 -4.66 20.12 -2.96
C ASP A 67 -5.09 21.58 -2.71
N GLU A 68 -4.82 22.12 -1.52
CA GLU A 68 -5.03 23.55 -1.23
C GLU A 68 -4.13 24.45 -2.06
N LEU A 69 -2.85 24.09 -2.22
CA LEU A 69 -1.91 24.81 -3.07
C LEU A 69 -2.37 24.81 -4.53
N ASP A 70 -2.77 23.66 -5.06
CA ASP A 70 -3.27 23.53 -6.44
C ASP A 70 -4.53 24.39 -6.67
N LYS A 71 -5.45 24.43 -5.69
CA LYS A 71 -6.63 25.31 -5.73
C LYS A 71 -6.25 26.78 -5.71
N PHE A 72 -5.27 27.18 -4.90
CA PHE A 72 -4.82 28.57 -4.83
C PHE A 72 -4.12 29.00 -6.12
N LEU A 73 -3.22 28.17 -6.66
CA LEU A 73 -2.56 28.41 -7.94
C LEU A 73 -3.56 28.48 -9.10
N GLY A 74 -4.53 27.56 -9.15
CA GLY A 74 -5.62 27.60 -10.13
C GLY A 74 -6.39 28.91 -10.08
N ARG A 75 -6.72 29.41 -8.88
CA ARG A 75 -7.38 30.71 -8.69
C ARG A 75 -6.49 31.88 -9.15
N LEU A 76 -5.20 31.86 -8.82
CA LEU A 76 -4.26 32.90 -9.27
C LEU A 76 -4.18 32.96 -10.80
N ILE A 77 -4.07 31.81 -11.45
CA ILE A 77 -4.03 31.68 -12.91
C ILE A 77 -5.31 32.24 -13.55
N THR A 78 -6.48 31.98 -12.95
CA THR A 78 -7.75 32.56 -13.44
C THR A 78 -7.86 34.07 -13.21
N SER A 79 -7.18 34.63 -12.21
CA SER A 79 -7.22 36.06 -11.89
C SER A 79 -6.26 36.92 -12.72
N ILE A 80 -5.16 36.34 -13.24
CA ILE A 80 -4.09 37.10 -13.94
C ILE A 80 -4.30 37.16 -15.47
N GLY A 81 -5.21 36.37 -16.04
CA GLY A 81 -5.66 36.55 -17.43
C GLY A 81 -4.56 36.44 -18.49
N GLY A 82 -4.13 35.22 -18.80
CA GLY A 82 -3.32 34.95 -20.00
C GLY A 82 -2.95 33.47 -20.14
N PRO A 83 -2.96 32.89 -21.37
CA PRO A 83 -2.57 31.51 -21.58
C PRO A 83 -1.05 31.38 -21.45
N ILE A 84 -0.60 30.76 -20.37
CA ILE A 84 0.79 30.32 -20.23
C ILE A 84 0.81 28.83 -20.59
N PRO A 85 1.65 28.38 -21.54
CA PRO A 85 1.74 26.96 -21.87
C PRO A 85 2.21 26.17 -20.63
N PRO A 86 1.81 24.91 -20.47
CA PRO A 86 2.16 24.13 -19.30
C PRO A 86 3.67 23.91 -19.27
N GLN A 87 4.37 24.69 -18.44
CA GLN A 87 5.74 24.39 -18.07
C GLN A 87 5.66 23.34 -16.97
N VAL A 88 5.82 22.08 -17.35
CA VAL A 88 6.18 21.02 -16.41
C VAL A 88 7.58 21.32 -15.88
N PRO A 89 7.79 21.53 -14.56
CA PRO A 89 9.12 21.44 -14.01
C PRO A 89 9.51 19.97 -14.09
N ASN A 90 10.48 19.67 -14.95
CA ASN A 90 11.05 18.34 -15.09
C ASN A 90 11.82 18.00 -13.81
N TYR A 91 11.12 17.53 -12.77
CA TYR A 91 11.76 16.90 -11.61
C TYR A 91 12.13 15.47 -12.02
N SER A 92 13.21 15.35 -12.78
CA SER A 92 13.97 14.12 -12.86
C SER A 92 14.63 13.87 -11.51
N LEU A 93 13.86 13.43 -10.50
CA LEU A 93 14.40 12.89 -9.26
C LEU A 93 14.46 11.36 -9.36
N GLY A 94 15.18 10.90 -10.39
CA GLY A 94 15.70 9.55 -10.46
C GLY A 94 16.97 9.47 -9.62
N GLY A 95 16.85 8.94 -8.41
CA GLY A 95 17.99 8.52 -7.60
C GLY A 95 17.57 7.32 -6.75
N PRO A 96 18.26 6.17 -6.81
CA PRO A 96 17.94 5.04 -5.96
C PRO A 96 18.29 5.34 -4.50
N ILE A 97 17.36 4.99 -3.59
CA ILE A 97 17.57 5.03 -2.14
C ILE A 97 18.57 3.91 -1.78
N PRO A 98 19.70 4.19 -1.11
CA PRO A 98 20.61 3.16 -0.64
C PRO A 98 19.93 2.26 0.40
N ARG A 99 20.28 0.97 0.31
CA ARG A 99 19.74 -0.14 1.11
C ARG A 99 20.08 -0.04 2.59
#